data_AF-A0A2D7VW86-F1
#
_entry.id   AF-A0A2D7VW86-F1
#
_cell.length_a   1.000
_cell.length_b   1.000
_cell.length_c   1.000
_cell.angle_alpha   90.00
_cell.angle_beta   90.00
_cell.angle_gamma   90.00
#
_symmetry.space_group_name_H-M   'P 1'
#
loop_
_entity.id
_entity.type
_entity.pdbx_description
1 polymer ?
#
loop_
_entity_poly.entity_id
_entity_poly.type
_entity_poly.pdbx_seq_one_letter_code
_entity_poly.pdbx_strand_id
1 'polypeptide(L)'
;MKVKLTLLAMIMAFGFSVNAQQGPDFVGETPPKMYVPSLESRTNLVPADMSIREAQDKRATSYPYIIGKDPQTTNDVYASNPNPLEGKINTRALLFDFEATASGSSPSDPALAVGPNHVMTVFNTGFRIFDKTGTPLTGQLGPTNIFSGGGCCDLTVSYDNDADRWVLSYLFSSNGSVQVAVSDGPNPVTAGWNVYTVPNVNDYNKLSVWRDGYYLTGNNGGNASAKAWVVERAAALAGAPTAGIQAFSFPGWINPNPGISFHSAQVL
;
A
#
# COMPACT_ATOMS: atom_id res chain seq x y z
N MET A 1 -61.11 -11.73 -14.90
CA MET A 1 -60.09 -10.65 -14.93
C MET A 1 -59.51 -10.28 -13.56
N LYS A 2 -60.21 -10.51 -12.43
CA LYS A 2 -59.75 -10.10 -11.09
C LYS A 2 -58.62 -10.96 -10.47
N VAL A 3 -58.49 -12.23 -10.84
CA VAL A 3 -57.45 -13.15 -10.30
C VAL A 3 -56.04 -12.87 -10.86
N LYS A 4 -55.94 -12.29 -12.06
CA LYS A 4 -54.65 -11.95 -12.67
C LYS A 4 -53.99 -10.72 -12.04
N LEU A 5 -54.80 -9.82 -11.45
CA LEU A 5 -54.29 -8.61 -10.81
C LEU A 5 -53.71 -8.88 -9.41
N THR A 6 -54.27 -9.85 -8.68
CA THR A 6 -53.78 -10.26 -7.35
C THR A 6 -52.47 -11.03 -7.43
N LEU A 7 -52.28 -11.87 -8.44
CA LEU A 7 -51.03 -12.61 -8.63
C LEU A 7 -49.86 -11.68 -9.01
N LEU A 8 -50.15 -10.62 -9.79
CA LEU A 8 -49.14 -9.63 -10.19
C LEU A 8 -48.70 -8.74 -9.01
N ALA A 9 -49.62 -8.42 -8.09
CA ALA A 9 -49.31 -7.70 -6.85
C ALA A 9 -48.49 -8.56 -5.87
N MET A 10 -48.72 -9.88 -5.83
CA MET A 10 -47.94 -10.80 -4.99
C MET A 10 -46.51 -10.99 -5.51
N ILE A 11 -46.31 -11.01 -6.83
CA ILE A 11 -44.97 -11.13 -7.45
C ILE A 11 -44.14 -9.84 -7.26
N MET A 12 -44.77 -8.66 -7.25
CA MET A 12 -44.07 -7.41 -6.94
C MET A 12 -43.67 -7.28 -5.45
N ALA A 13 -44.32 -7.99 -4.54
CA ALA A 13 -43.97 -7.99 -3.12
C ALA A 13 -42.74 -8.85 -2.78
N PHE A 14 -42.37 -9.81 -3.64
CA PHE A 14 -41.21 -10.70 -3.43
C PHE A 14 -39.93 -10.26 -4.17
N GLY A 15 -39.95 -9.11 -4.88
CA GLY A 15 -38.83 -8.64 -5.70
C GLY A 15 -37.82 -7.72 -4.99
N PHE A 16 -38.11 -7.25 -3.77
CA PHE A 16 -37.19 -6.39 -3.03
C PHE A 16 -36.30 -7.25 -2.12
N SER A 17 -35.28 -7.87 -2.72
CA SER A 17 -34.08 -8.21 -1.97
C SER A 17 -33.43 -6.90 -1.56
N VAL A 18 -33.80 -6.39 -0.38
CA VAL A 18 -33.05 -5.34 0.29
C VAL A 18 -31.70 -5.97 0.63
N ASN A 19 -30.71 -5.82 -0.24
CA ASN A 19 -29.32 -5.96 0.18
C ASN A 19 -29.09 -4.80 1.14
N ALA A 20 -29.42 -5.00 2.41
CA ALA A 20 -29.04 -4.08 3.46
C ALA A 20 -27.51 -3.92 3.35
N GLN A 21 -27.04 -2.69 3.19
CA GLN A 21 -25.61 -2.42 3.19
C GLN A 21 -25.09 -2.85 4.56
N GLN A 22 -24.37 -3.97 4.58
CA GLN A 22 -23.82 -4.53 5.81
C GLN A 22 -22.84 -3.47 6.35
N GLY A 23 -23.08 -3.04 7.59
CA GLY A 23 -22.21 -2.07 8.26
C GLY A 23 -20.79 -2.60 8.45
N PRO A 24 -19.87 -1.78 8.98
CA PRO A 24 -18.52 -2.24 9.29
C PRO A 24 -18.54 -3.43 10.26
N ASP A 25 -17.63 -4.38 10.05
CA ASP A 25 -17.43 -5.51 10.97
C ASP A 25 -16.85 -5.06 12.30
N PHE A 26 -16.13 -3.93 12.28
CA PHE A 26 -15.48 -3.35 13.44
C PHE A 26 -15.52 -1.83 13.35
N VAL A 27 -15.78 -1.19 14.48
CA VAL A 27 -15.66 0.26 14.68
C VAL A 27 -14.92 0.48 15.98
N GLY A 28 -13.89 1.32 15.96
CA GLY A 28 -13.10 1.65 17.14
C GLY A 28 -12.21 2.86 16.90
N GLU A 29 -11.20 3.01 17.76
CA GLU A 29 -10.18 4.05 17.64
C GLU A 29 -8.78 3.43 17.71
N THR A 30 -7.80 4.12 17.12
CA THR A 30 -6.39 3.79 17.31
C THR A 30 -5.96 4.03 18.75
N PRO A 31 -4.88 3.38 19.21
CA PRO A 31 -4.12 3.89 20.34
C PRO A 31 -3.67 5.35 20.10
N PRO A 32 -3.24 6.07 21.15
CA PRO A 32 -2.68 7.41 21.00
C PRO A 32 -1.56 7.43 19.97
N LYS A 33 -1.58 8.43 19.08
CA LYS A 33 -0.58 8.59 18.04
C LYS A 33 0.81 8.82 18.63
N MET A 34 1.83 8.41 17.89
CA MET A 34 3.18 8.91 18.07
C MET A 34 3.35 10.15 17.17
N TYR A 35 3.95 11.21 17.71
CA TYR A 35 4.40 12.34 16.91
C TYR A 35 5.91 12.27 16.71
N VAL A 36 6.35 12.39 15.47
CA VAL A 36 7.78 12.39 15.11
C VAL A 36 8.13 13.74 14.48
N PRO A 37 9.14 14.47 14.99
CA PRO A 37 9.53 15.75 14.42
C PRO A 37 10.16 15.57 13.03
N SER A 38 10.32 16.68 12.32
CA SER A 38 10.84 16.68 10.95
C SER A 38 12.23 16.07 10.82
N LEU A 39 12.58 15.65 9.60
CA LEU A 39 13.92 15.14 9.32
C LEU A 39 14.95 16.25 9.47
N GLU A 40 14.64 17.45 8.96
CA GLU A 40 15.51 18.63 9.02
C GLU A 40 15.82 19.08 10.46
N SER A 41 14.87 18.97 11.38
CA SER A 41 15.10 19.44 12.77
C SER A 41 16.03 18.53 13.57
N ARG A 42 16.48 17.40 13.03
CA ARG A 42 17.29 16.39 13.73
C ARG A 42 18.71 16.37 13.19
N THR A 43 19.68 16.41 14.10
CA THR A 43 21.11 16.42 13.75
C THR A 43 21.63 15.06 13.28
N ASN A 44 21.00 13.97 13.73
CA ASN A 44 21.40 12.60 13.38
C ASN A 44 20.17 11.85 12.86
N LEU A 45 20.23 11.44 11.60
CA LEU A 45 19.25 10.56 10.98
C LEU A 45 19.85 9.16 10.83
N VAL A 46 19.01 8.14 11.03
CA VAL A 46 19.45 6.74 10.96
C VAL A 46 19.51 6.31 9.49
N PRO A 47 20.66 5.85 8.96
CA PRO A 47 20.74 5.33 7.60
C PRO A 47 19.90 4.05 7.42
N ALA A 48 19.49 3.75 6.19
CA ALA A 48 18.84 2.49 5.86
C ALA A 48 19.78 1.28 6.06
N ASP A 49 19.24 0.13 6.46
CA ASP A 49 20.01 -1.12 6.50
C ASP A 49 20.25 -1.63 5.07
N MET A 50 21.52 -1.60 4.67
CA MET A 50 22.01 -2.03 3.37
C MET A 50 22.76 -3.37 3.44
N SER A 51 22.66 -4.10 4.55
CA SER A 51 23.23 -5.44 4.66
C SER A 51 22.65 -6.35 3.59
N ILE A 52 23.52 -6.97 2.80
CA ILE A 52 23.12 -7.93 1.78
C ILE A 52 22.65 -9.19 2.50
N ARG A 53 21.38 -9.56 2.30
CA ARG A 53 20.84 -10.83 2.77
C ARG A 53 20.65 -11.77 1.57
N GLU A 54 20.98 -13.04 1.76
CA GLU A 54 20.74 -14.04 0.73
C GLU A 54 19.25 -14.12 0.42
N ALA A 55 18.89 -14.00 -0.86
CA ALA A 55 17.53 -14.19 -1.29
C ALA A 55 17.13 -15.65 -0.98
N GLN A 56 16.13 -15.83 -0.11
CA GLN A 56 15.58 -17.16 0.12
C GLN A 56 14.95 -17.64 -1.19
N ASP A 57 15.53 -18.69 -1.75
CA ASP A 57 15.06 -19.31 -2.97
C ASP A 57 13.61 -19.82 -2.80
N LYS A 58 12.70 -19.34 -3.66
CA LYS A 58 11.31 -19.81 -3.74
C LYS A 58 11.17 -21.28 -4.19
N ARG A 59 12.27 -22.00 -4.50
CA ARG A 59 12.30 -23.45 -4.74
C ARG A 59 11.80 -24.31 -3.57
N ALA A 60 11.51 -23.72 -2.40
CA ALA A 60 10.73 -24.38 -1.35
C ALA A 60 9.24 -24.56 -1.71
N THR A 61 8.70 -23.78 -2.66
CA THR A 61 7.39 -24.03 -3.28
C THR A 61 7.61 -24.63 -4.66
N SER A 62 7.55 -25.97 -4.72
CA SER A 62 7.73 -26.76 -5.93
C SER A 62 6.59 -26.51 -6.94
N TYR A 63 6.82 -25.65 -7.92
CA TYR A 63 6.30 -25.90 -9.27
C TYR A 63 7.41 -26.62 -10.05
N PRO A 64 7.12 -27.71 -10.78
CA PRO A 64 8.11 -28.35 -11.61
C PRO A 64 8.44 -27.42 -12.79
N TYR A 65 9.39 -26.51 -12.59
CA TYR A 65 10.05 -25.86 -13.71
C TYR A 65 11.32 -26.64 -14.01
N ILE A 66 11.51 -27.01 -15.28
CA ILE A 66 12.70 -27.70 -15.75
C ILE A 66 13.76 -26.64 -15.99
N ILE A 67 14.84 -26.67 -15.18
CA ILE A 67 16.04 -25.86 -15.43
C ILE A 67 16.53 -26.18 -16.85
N GLY A 68 16.59 -25.16 -17.72
CA GLY A 68 17.03 -25.30 -19.12
C GLY A 68 15.93 -25.35 -20.18
N LYS A 69 14.65 -25.15 -19.85
CA LYS A 69 13.62 -24.86 -20.86
C LYS A 69 13.63 -23.36 -21.20
N ASP A 70 14.30 -23.07 -22.30
CA ASP A 70 14.54 -21.78 -22.96
C ASP A 70 15.88 -21.11 -22.61
N PRO A 71 16.99 -21.60 -23.20
CA PRO A 71 18.27 -20.89 -23.19
C PRO A 71 18.24 -19.52 -23.91
N GLN A 72 17.08 -19.00 -24.32
CA GLN A 72 16.89 -17.80 -25.14
C GLN A 72 17.93 -17.73 -26.27
N THR A 73 17.97 -18.76 -27.11
CA THR A 73 18.82 -18.77 -28.31
C THR A 73 18.29 -17.86 -29.42
N THR A 74 17.05 -17.38 -29.26
CA THR A 74 16.41 -16.37 -30.09
C THR A 74 15.80 -15.30 -29.21
N ASN A 75 15.68 -14.07 -29.72
CA ASN A 75 14.98 -13.00 -29.04
C ASN A 75 13.59 -13.45 -28.60
N ASP A 76 13.11 -12.87 -27.49
CA ASP A 76 11.79 -13.17 -26.96
C ASP A 76 10.68 -12.96 -28.02
N VAL A 77 9.57 -13.69 -27.90
CA VAL A 77 8.47 -13.68 -28.87
C VAL A 77 7.87 -12.27 -29.04
N TYR A 78 7.88 -11.43 -28.01
CA TYR A 78 7.46 -10.03 -28.03
C TYR A 78 8.50 -9.13 -28.72
N ALA A 79 9.79 -9.33 -28.48
CA ALA A 79 10.85 -8.64 -29.23
C ALA A 79 10.86 -8.98 -30.73
N SER A 80 10.47 -10.21 -31.09
CA SER A 80 10.38 -10.67 -32.49
C SER A 80 9.02 -10.40 -33.15
N ASN A 81 7.96 -10.21 -32.36
CA ASN A 81 6.63 -9.80 -32.81
C ASN A 81 6.19 -8.54 -32.05
N PRO A 82 6.86 -7.40 -32.31
CA PRO A 82 6.47 -6.14 -31.69
C PRO A 82 5.01 -5.87 -32.01
N ASN A 83 4.27 -5.35 -31.02
CA ASN A 83 2.87 -5.03 -31.25
C ASN A 83 2.79 -4.04 -32.43
N PRO A 84 1.84 -4.18 -33.37
CA PRO A 84 1.71 -3.22 -34.47
C PRO A 84 1.55 -1.76 -34.03
N LEU A 85 1.22 -1.50 -32.76
CA LEU A 85 1.10 -0.19 -32.12
C LEU A 85 2.34 0.24 -31.32
N GLU A 86 3.35 -0.62 -31.18
CA GLU A 86 4.60 -0.31 -30.49
C GLU A 86 5.32 0.85 -31.19
N GLY A 87 5.65 1.89 -30.40
CA GLY A 87 6.18 3.15 -30.92
C GLY A 87 5.20 3.98 -31.78
N LYS A 88 3.96 3.51 -32.03
CA LYS A 88 2.93 4.24 -32.79
C LYS A 88 1.97 5.05 -31.94
N ILE A 89 1.89 4.75 -30.64
CA ILE A 89 1.26 5.66 -29.69
C ILE A 89 2.25 6.82 -29.53
N ASN A 90 1.87 8.01 -29.98
CA ASN A 90 2.62 9.24 -29.70
C ASN A 90 2.63 9.47 -28.19
N THR A 91 3.60 8.90 -27.50
CA THR A 91 3.90 9.18 -26.10
C THR A 91 4.80 10.41 -26.04
N ARG A 92 4.79 11.09 -24.89
CA ARG A 92 5.75 12.17 -24.66
C ARG A 92 7.15 11.53 -24.56
N ALA A 93 8.16 12.19 -25.14
CA ALA A 93 9.54 11.78 -24.94
C ALA A 93 9.87 11.80 -23.44
N LEU A 94 10.69 10.83 -23.00
CA LEU A 94 11.28 10.84 -21.67
C LEU A 94 12.07 12.14 -21.48
N LEU A 95 11.74 12.90 -20.44
CA LEU A 95 12.46 14.13 -20.13
C LEU A 95 13.81 13.83 -19.47
N PHE A 96 13.82 12.93 -18.50
CA PHE A 96 15.00 12.43 -17.79
C PHE A 96 14.63 11.17 -16.99
N ASP A 97 15.64 10.41 -16.60
CA ASP A 97 15.61 9.29 -15.66
C ASP A 97 16.69 9.44 -14.59
N PHE A 98 16.52 8.77 -13.45
CA PHE A 98 17.52 8.75 -12.38
C PHE A 98 17.40 7.48 -11.55
N GLU A 99 18.53 7.07 -10.95
CA GLU A 99 18.59 5.97 -9.99
C GLU A 99 17.99 6.40 -8.65
N ALA A 100 16.89 5.77 -8.25
CA ALA A 100 16.19 6.06 -7.01
C ALA A 100 16.93 5.51 -5.79
N THR A 101 16.75 4.22 -5.51
CA THR A 101 17.26 3.59 -4.29
C THR A 101 17.87 2.23 -4.59
N ALA A 102 18.96 1.92 -3.89
CA ALA A 102 19.43 0.55 -3.76
C ALA A 102 18.82 -0.08 -2.51
N SER A 103 18.65 -1.40 -2.51
CA SER A 103 18.27 -2.15 -1.31
C SER A 103 19.24 -3.32 -1.07
N GLY A 104 19.58 -3.56 0.19
CA GLY A 104 20.22 -4.81 0.63
C GLY A 104 19.22 -5.91 1.00
N SER A 105 17.92 -5.57 1.10
CA SER A 105 16.87 -6.51 1.47
C SER A 105 16.44 -7.39 0.30
N SER A 106 16.04 -8.63 0.61
CA SER A 106 15.42 -9.55 -0.34
C SER A 106 14.18 -10.20 0.27
N PRO A 107 12.97 -9.97 -0.28
CA PRO A 107 12.66 -9.06 -1.39
C PRO A 107 12.91 -7.57 -1.05
N SER A 108 12.99 -6.72 -2.08
CA SER A 108 13.18 -5.28 -1.93
C SER A 108 11.87 -4.50 -1.75
N ASP A 109 10.79 -4.97 -2.39
CA ASP A 109 9.45 -4.38 -2.40
C ASP A 109 9.42 -2.84 -2.58
N PRO A 110 9.99 -2.32 -3.69
CA PRO A 110 10.03 -0.89 -3.90
C PRO A 110 8.64 -0.32 -4.20
N ALA A 111 8.37 0.85 -3.64
CA ALA A 111 7.23 1.69 -4.00
C ALA A 111 7.66 3.16 -4.06
N LEU A 112 6.86 4.01 -4.69
CA LEU A 112 7.12 5.45 -4.73
C LEU A 112 5.83 6.24 -4.78
N ALA A 113 5.91 7.49 -4.33
CA ALA A 113 4.87 8.48 -4.50
C ALA A 113 5.48 9.80 -4.98
N VAL A 114 4.66 10.55 -5.71
CA VAL A 114 5.06 11.78 -6.36
C VAL A 114 4.15 12.89 -5.87
N GLY A 115 4.69 13.83 -5.12
CA GLY A 115 4.02 15.09 -4.80
C GLY A 115 4.35 16.19 -5.82
N PRO A 116 3.83 17.41 -5.61
CA PRO A 116 4.08 18.57 -6.46
C PRO A 116 5.56 18.93 -6.54
N ASN A 117 6.27 18.86 -5.40
CA ASN A 117 7.65 19.34 -5.27
C ASN A 117 8.68 18.25 -4.93
N HIS A 118 8.22 17.05 -4.56
CA HIS A 118 9.11 15.98 -4.10
C HIS A 118 8.69 14.63 -4.69
N VAL A 119 9.66 13.72 -4.78
CA VAL A 119 9.44 12.30 -5.03
C VAL A 119 9.96 11.55 -3.81
N MET A 120 9.18 10.62 -3.27
CA MET A 120 9.62 9.75 -2.19
C MET A 120 9.56 8.31 -2.66
N THR A 121 10.65 7.59 -2.45
CA THR A 121 10.78 6.18 -2.80
C THR A 121 11.02 5.40 -1.52
N VAL A 122 10.38 4.24 -1.40
CA VAL A 122 10.49 3.36 -0.24
C VAL A 122 10.83 1.95 -0.69
N PHE A 123 11.42 1.19 0.21
CA PHE A 123 11.73 -0.23 0.11
C PHE A 123 11.66 -0.82 1.52
N ASN A 124 11.69 -2.16 1.67
CA ASN A 124 11.47 -2.84 2.95
C ASN A 124 12.26 -2.28 4.14
N THR A 125 13.50 -1.83 3.92
CA THR A 125 14.40 -1.37 4.98
C THR A 125 14.73 0.12 4.93
N GLY A 126 13.99 0.92 4.15
CA GLY A 126 14.25 2.35 4.11
C GLY A 126 13.49 3.14 3.05
N PHE A 127 13.84 4.43 2.98
CA PHE A 127 13.27 5.38 2.05
C PHE A 127 14.28 6.46 1.65
N ARG A 128 13.95 7.21 0.60
CA ARG A 128 14.73 8.37 0.15
C ARG A 128 13.82 9.42 -0.48
N ILE A 129 14.20 10.68 -0.30
CA ILE A 129 13.45 11.84 -0.81
C ILE A 129 14.30 12.56 -1.87
N PHE A 130 13.63 12.92 -2.96
CA PHE A 130 14.19 13.66 -4.09
C PHE A 130 13.37 14.90 -4.38
N ASP A 131 13.98 15.88 -5.02
CA ASP A 131 13.23 16.91 -5.73
C ASP A 131 12.63 16.38 -7.05
N LYS A 132 11.91 17.24 -7.77
CA LYS A 132 11.28 16.90 -9.06
C LYS A 132 12.26 16.71 -10.22
N THR A 133 13.55 16.96 -10.03
CA THR A 133 14.61 16.76 -11.02
C THR A 133 15.39 15.46 -10.79
N GLY A 134 15.07 14.71 -9.74
CA GLY A 134 15.80 13.51 -9.35
C GLY A 134 17.01 13.78 -8.47
N THR A 135 17.21 15.02 -8.00
CA THR A 135 18.29 15.33 -7.06
C THR A 135 17.90 14.83 -5.67
N PRO A 136 18.75 14.03 -5.02
CA PRO A 136 18.46 13.53 -3.68
C PRO A 136 18.54 14.66 -2.64
N LEU A 137 17.47 14.83 -1.88
CA LEU A 137 17.40 15.76 -0.75
C LEU A 137 17.81 15.10 0.57
N THR A 138 17.81 13.77 0.61
CA THR A 138 18.29 12.97 1.74
C THR A 138 19.22 11.85 1.27
N GLY A 139 19.98 11.28 2.21
CA GLY A 139 20.50 9.91 2.06
C GLY A 139 19.39 8.86 2.03
N GLN A 140 19.76 7.59 1.93
CA GLN A 140 18.82 6.49 2.20
C GLN A 140 18.65 6.34 3.71
N LEU A 141 17.43 6.58 4.19
CA LEU A 141 17.10 6.65 5.61
C LEU A 141 16.32 5.41 6.04
N GLY A 142 16.58 4.95 7.26
CA GLY A 142 15.86 3.83 7.86
C GLY A 142 14.43 4.21 8.27
N PRO A 143 13.47 3.26 8.33
CA PRO A 143 12.07 3.53 8.66
C PRO A 143 11.88 4.17 10.04
N THR A 144 12.78 3.89 10.98
CA THR A 144 12.73 4.43 12.35
C THR A 144 12.94 5.95 12.44
N ASN A 145 13.27 6.61 11.33
CA ASN A 145 13.22 8.07 11.28
C ASN A 145 11.78 8.61 11.22
N ILE A 146 10.78 7.80 10.87
CA ILE A 146 9.36 8.17 10.79
C ILE A 146 8.50 7.28 11.70
N PHE A 147 8.84 6.00 11.84
CA PHE A 147 8.07 5.01 12.59
C PHE A 147 8.73 4.62 13.91
N SER A 148 7.99 3.93 14.78
CA SER A 148 8.60 3.33 15.97
C SER A 148 9.53 2.17 15.60
N GLY A 149 10.46 1.82 16.49
CA GLY A 149 11.28 0.62 16.32
C GLY A 149 10.46 -0.67 16.42
N GLY A 150 10.94 -1.74 15.79
CA GLY A 150 10.36 -3.10 15.87
C GLY A 150 9.54 -3.56 14.67
N GLY A 151 9.33 -2.70 13.65
CA GLY A 151 8.75 -3.13 12.38
C GLY A 151 9.76 -3.92 11.53
N CYS A 152 9.27 -4.59 10.49
CA CYS A 152 10.05 -5.51 9.66
C CYS A 152 10.32 -5.00 8.24
N CYS A 153 9.28 -4.48 7.58
CA CYS A 153 9.14 -4.56 6.13
C CYS A 153 7.85 -3.89 5.62
N ASP A 154 7.58 -4.04 4.32
CA ASP A 154 6.39 -3.58 3.59
C ASP A 154 6.09 -2.09 3.79
N LEU A 155 7.15 -1.27 3.62
CA LEU A 155 6.95 0.16 3.51
C LEU A 155 6.17 0.48 2.25
N THR A 156 5.12 1.26 2.41
CA THR A 156 4.42 1.87 1.28
C THR A 156 4.37 3.38 1.44
N VAL A 157 4.21 4.07 0.33
CA VAL A 157 4.09 5.52 0.29
C VAL A 157 3.05 5.90 -0.74
N SER A 158 2.20 6.84 -0.35
CA SER A 158 1.20 7.49 -1.18
C SER A 158 1.22 8.99 -0.89
N TYR A 159 0.76 9.79 -1.84
CA TYR A 159 0.63 11.23 -1.66
C TYR A 159 -0.84 11.62 -1.80
N ASP A 160 -1.37 12.18 -0.72
CA ASP A 160 -2.74 12.67 -0.60
C ASP A 160 -2.83 14.06 -1.25
N ASN A 161 -3.19 14.06 -2.53
CA ASN A 161 -3.25 15.27 -3.35
C ASN A 161 -4.26 16.30 -2.84
N ASP A 162 -5.37 15.86 -2.26
CA ASP A 162 -6.44 16.75 -1.80
C ASP A 162 -6.08 17.49 -0.50
N ALA A 163 -5.22 16.89 0.34
CA ALA A 163 -4.74 17.51 1.58
C ALA A 163 -3.30 18.03 1.50
N ASP A 164 -2.60 17.79 0.40
CA ASP A 164 -1.18 18.11 0.24
C ASP A 164 -0.35 17.45 1.36
N ARG A 165 -0.49 16.12 1.52
CA ARG A 165 0.17 15.33 2.57
C ARG A 165 0.76 14.02 2.06
N TRP A 166 1.84 13.58 2.68
CA TRP A 166 2.43 12.26 2.51
C TRP A 166 1.80 11.27 3.50
N VAL A 167 1.49 10.07 3.00
CA VAL A 167 0.92 8.99 3.81
C VAL A 167 1.75 7.74 3.57
N LEU A 168 2.36 7.21 4.62
CA LEU A 168 3.20 6.01 4.56
C LEU A 168 2.62 4.93 5.45
N SER A 169 2.92 3.67 5.13
CA SER A 169 2.64 2.54 6.03
C SER A 169 3.92 1.74 6.32
N TYR A 170 3.99 1.11 7.50
CA TYR A 170 5.08 0.20 7.85
C TYR A 170 4.59 -0.99 8.68
N LEU A 171 5.01 -2.21 8.33
CA LEU A 171 4.54 -3.45 8.93
C LEU A 171 5.30 -3.84 10.19
N PHE A 172 4.55 -4.32 11.18
CA PHE A 172 5.03 -4.94 12.40
C PHE A 172 4.53 -6.39 12.45
N SER A 173 5.22 -7.28 11.73
CA SER A 173 4.84 -8.69 11.61
C SER A 173 4.84 -9.44 12.94
N SER A 174 5.62 -8.99 13.92
CA SER A 174 5.72 -9.59 15.26
C SER A 174 4.42 -9.53 16.07
N ASN A 175 3.55 -8.57 15.77
CA ASN A 175 2.27 -8.38 16.47
C ASN A 175 1.07 -8.19 15.52
N GLY A 176 1.26 -8.37 14.21
CA GLY A 176 0.21 -8.25 13.20
C GLY A 176 -0.41 -6.85 13.16
N SER A 177 0.42 -5.80 13.15
CA SER A 177 -0.05 -4.42 13.05
C SER A 177 0.69 -3.63 11.96
N VAL A 178 0.07 -2.54 11.52
CA VAL A 178 0.69 -1.58 10.60
C VAL A 178 0.63 -0.20 11.25
N GLN A 179 1.73 0.55 11.15
CA GLN A 179 1.72 1.98 11.46
C GLN A 179 1.46 2.78 10.19
N VAL A 180 0.54 3.73 10.26
CA VAL A 180 0.24 4.71 9.22
C VAL A 180 0.77 6.06 9.65
N ALA A 181 1.75 6.60 8.92
CA ALA A 181 2.32 7.91 9.16
C ALA A 181 1.71 8.92 8.18
N VAL A 182 1.15 10.01 8.70
CA VAL A 182 0.63 11.14 7.93
C VAL A 182 1.49 12.35 8.24
N SER A 183 2.11 12.94 7.22
CA SER A 183 2.90 14.16 7.41
C SER A 183 2.01 15.30 7.92
N ASP A 184 2.54 16.24 8.71
CA ASP A 184 1.79 17.44 9.13
C ASP A 184 1.92 18.63 8.15
N GLY A 185 2.69 18.46 7.07
CA GLY A 185 2.88 19.44 6.01
C GLY A 185 3.28 18.81 4.67
N PRO A 186 3.43 19.64 3.62
CA PRO A 186 3.60 19.17 2.24
C PRO A 186 5.04 18.79 1.87
N ASN A 187 6.02 19.32 2.60
CA ASN A 187 7.44 19.04 2.39
C ASN A 187 7.86 17.91 3.33
N PRO A 188 8.19 16.70 2.83
CA PRO A 188 8.48 15.55 3.66
C PRO A 188 9.82 15.65 4.42
N VAL A 189 10.67 16.62 4.08
CA VAL A 189 11.94 16.89 4.78
C VAL A 189 11.70 17.77 6.01
N THR A 190 10.81 18.75 5.89
CA THR A 190 10.56 19.77 6.94
C THR A 190 9.28 19.53 7.73
N ALA A 191 8.39 18.66 7.28
CA ALA A 191 7.19 18.24 8.00
C ALA A 191 7.51 17.20 9.08
N GLY A 192 6.78 17.26 10.20
CA GLY A 192 6.67 16.17 11.15
C GLY A 192 5.65 15.12 10.72
N TRP A 193 5.46 14.09 11.55
CA TRP A 193 4.64 12.93 11.23
C TRP A 193 3.72 12.54 12.39
N ASN A 194 2.44 12.37 12.08
CA ASN A 194 1.44 11.77 12.96
C ASN A 194 1.34 10.28 12.64
N VAL A 195 1.72 9.42 13.58
CA VAL A 195 1.85 7.97 13.37
C VAL A 195 0.77 7.23 14.16
N TYR A 196 -0.12 6.57 13.45
CA TYR A 196 -1.27 5.85 13.97
C TYR A 196 -1.06 4.34 13.84
N THR A 197 -1.34 3.55 14.88
CA THR A 197 -1.20 2.09 14.84
C THR A 197 -2.54 1.44 14.54
N VAL A 198 -2.59 0.60 13.50
CA VAL A 198 -3.76 -0.17 13.09
C VAL A 198 -3.51 -1.66 13.34
N PRO A 199 -4.37 -2.34 14.11
CA PRO A 199 -4.17 -3.75 14.45
C PRO A 199 -4.68 -4.70 13.36
N ASN A 200 -4.29 -5.97 13.44
CA ASN A 200 -4.77 -7.06 12.60
C ASN A 200 -4.57 -6.82 11.10
N VAL A 201 -3.39 -6.31 10.73
CA VAL A 201 -2.95 -6.18 9.34
C VAL A 201 -1.66 -6.99 9.20
N ASN A 202 -1.65 -7.94 8.26
CA ASN A 202 -0.52 -8.83 8.00
C ASN A 202 0.16 -8.50 6.67
N ASP A 203 1.42 -8.94 6.55
CA ASP A 203 2.13 -9.07 5.28
C ASP A 203 1.23 -9.82 4.28
N TYR A 204 0.94 -9.29 3.09
CA TYR A 204 1.54 -8.13 2.41
C TYR A 204 0.63 -6.91 2.54
N ASN A 205 1.05 -5.81 3.19
CA ASN A 205 0.16 -4.66 3.35
C ASN A 205 0.22 -3.65 2.21
N LYS A 206 -0.93 -3.03 1.88
CA LYS A 206 -1.00 -1.85 1.00
C LYS A 206 -1.86 -0.75 1.58
N LEU A 207 -1.42 0.47 1.31
CA LEU A 207 -2.06 1.72 1.70
C LEU A 207 -2.65 2.40 0.47
N SER A 208 -3.93 2.74 0.54
CA SER A 208 -4.61 3.58 -0.46
C SER A 208 -5.14 4.84 0.19
N VAL A 209 -5.15 5.94 -0.57
CA VAL A 209 -5.77 7.19 -0.14
C VAL A 209 -7.12 7.33 -0.82
N TRP A 210 -8.16 7.64 -0.04
CA TRP A 210 -9.46 8.00 -0.58
C TRP A 210 -10.03 9.21 0.16
N ARG A 211 -11.15 9.73 -0.33
CA ARG A 211 -11.70 11.02 0.10
C ARG A 211 -12.00 11.10 1.60
N ASP A 212 -12.38 9.98 2.20
CA ASP A 212 -12.86 9.84 3.57
C ASP A 212 -11.90 9.08 4.50
N GLY A 213 -10.95 8.33 3.97
CA GLY A 213 -10.11 7.46 4.77
C GLY A 213 -8.79 7.07 4.13
N TYR A 214 -7.88 6.61 4.98
CA TYR A 214 -6.69 5.89 4.57
C TYR A 214 -6.95 4.40 4.71
N TYR A 215 -6.94 3.70 3.58
CA TYR A 215 -7.35 2.32 3.48
C TYR A 215 -6.13 1.42 3.54
N LEU A 216 -6.12 0.52 4.50
CA LEU A 216 -5.14 -0.54 4.63
C LEU A 216 -5.77 -1.87 4.24
N THR A 217 -5.02 -2.64 3.48
CA THR A 217 -5.33 -4.04 3.24
C THR A 217 -4.10 -4.88 3.52
N GLY A 218 -4.30 -6.16 3.84
CA GLY A 218 -3.24 -7.11 4.13
C GLY A 218 -3.64 -8.53 3.75
N ASN A 219 -2.66 -9.45 3.73
CA ASN A 219 -2.90 -10.86 3.45
C ASN A 219 -3.16 -11.64 4.75
N ASN A 220 -4.39 -11.55 5.25
CA ASN A 220 -4.79 -12.11 6.54
C ASN A 220 -5.14 -13.61 6.51
N GLY A 221 -4.59 -14.39 5.58
CA GLY A 221 -4.66 -15.87 5.63
C GLY A 221 -5.99 -16.51 5.18
N GLY A 222 -6.78 -15.84 4.34
CA GLY A 222 -7.97 -16.43 3.68
C GLY A 222 -9.16 -15.47 3.52
N ASN A 223 -10.17 -15.86 2.73
CA ASN A 223 -11.31 -14.99 2.39
C ASN A 223 -12.09 -14.50 3.62
N ALA A 224 -12.28 -15.37 4.62
CA ALA A 224 -13.02 -15.03 5.85
C ALA A 224 -12.28 -14.01 6.74
N SER A 225 -10.96 -13.90 6.56
CA SER A 225 -10.09 -13.00 7.33
C SER A 225 -9.67 -11.77 6.55
N ALA A 226 -9.94 -11.72 5.24
CA ALA A 226 -9.61 -10.59 4.38
C ALA A 226 -10.49 -9.39 4.76
N LYS A 227 -9.83 -8.34 5.28
CA LYS A 227 -10.48 -7.10 5.68
C LYS A 227 -9.79 -5.90 5.06
N ALA A 228 -10.58 -4.89 4.71
CA ALA A 228 -10.10 -3.53 4.53
C ALA A 228 -10.23 -2.79 5.86
N TRP A 229 -9.11 -2.29 6.38
CA TRP A 229 -9.09 -1.37 7.50
C TRP A 229 -9.10 0.06 6.96
N VAL A 230 -9.83 0.96 7.62
CA VAL A 230 -9.92 2.36 7.24
C VAL A 230 -9.55 3.20 8.44
N VAL A 231 -8.57 4.09 8.29
CA VAL A 231 -8.24 5.13 9.27
C VAL A 231 -8.95 6.42 8.87
N GLU A 232 -9.62 7.06 9.81
CA GLU A 232 -10.31 8.32 9.60
C GLU A 232 -9.34 9.41 9.14
N ARG A 233 -9.49 9.82 7.88
CA ARG A 233 -8.59 10.78 7.23
C ARG A 233 -8.63 12.15 7.90
N ALA A 234 -9.82 12.66 8.23
CA ALA A 234 -9.98 13.97 8.83
C ALA A 234 -9.26 14.10 10.18
N ALA A 235 -9.42 13.10 11.05
CA ALA A 235 -8.74 13.05 12.35
C ALA A 235 -7.22 12.95 12.19
N ALA A 236 -6.75 12.10 11.27
CA ALA A 236 -5.32 11.92 11.01
C ALA A 236 -4.65 13.18 10.44
N LEU A 237 -5.33 13.89 9.53
CA LEU A 237 -4.88 15.17 8.97
C LEU A 237 -4.85 16.29 10.00
N ALA A 238 -5.83 16.32 10.91
CA ALA A 238 -5.86 17.26 12.02
C ALA A 238 -4.82 16.94 13.11
N GLY A 239 -4.16 15.78 13.02
CA GLY A 239 -3.26 15.30 14.05
C GLY A 239 -3.98 15.05 15.37
N ALA A 240 -5.19 14.49 15.35
CA ALA A 240 -5.92 14.13 16.56
C ALA A 240 -5.13 13.09 17.39
N PRO A 241 -5.24 13.09 18.73
CA PRO A 241 -4.54 12.13 19.59
C PRO A 241 -4.87 10.67 19.23
N THR A 242 -6.11 10.38 18.86
CA THR A 242 -6.56 9.10 18.30
C THR A 242 -7.29 9.36 16.97
N ALA A 243 -7.41 8.34 16.13
CA ALA A 243 -8.23 8.40 14.92
C ALA A 243 -9.25 7.26 14.93
N GLY A 244 -10.45 7.52 14.40
CA GLY A 244 -11.44 6.47 14.18
C GLY A 244 -10.88 5.41 13.22
N ILE A 245 -11.16 4.14 13.50
CA ILE A 245 -10.86 3.03 12.61
C ILE A 245 -12.07 2.13 12.39
N GLN A 246 -12.20 1.65 11.16
CA GLN A 246 -13.26 0.71 10.78
C GLN A 246 -12.66 -0.47 10.01
N ALA A 247 -13.31 -1.63 10.07
CA ALA A 247 -12.93 -2.77 9.25
C ALA A 247 -14.13 -3.33 8.48
N PHE A 248 -13.90 -3.72 7.24
CA PHE A 248 -14.92 -4.28 6.35
C PHE A 248 -14.43 -5.58 5.72
N SER A 249 -15.26 -6.62 5.76
CA SER A 249 -15.06 -7.84 5.00
C SER A 249 -15.42 -7.59 3.54
N PHE A 250 -14.73 -8.26 2.61
CA PHE A 250 -15.03 -8.17 1.20
C PHE A 250 -16.19 -9.11 0.81
N PRO A 251 -17.39 -8.60 0.45
CA PRO A 251 -18.53 -9.45 0.14
C PRO A 251 -18.28 -10.22 -1.17
N GLY A 252 -18.60 -11.52 -1.17
CA GLY A 252 -18.57 -12.34 -2.40
C GLY A 252 -17.17 -12.69 -2.91
N TRP A 253 -16.10 -12.38 -2.17
CA TRP A 253 -14.76 -12.81 -2.54
C TRP A 253 -14.59 -14.32 -2.27
N ILE A 254 -14.81 -15.11 -3.31
CA ILE A 254 -14.54 -16.56 -3.33
C ILE A 254 -13.25 -16.76 -4.12
N ASN A 255 -12.14 -16.89 -3.41
CA ASN A 255 -10.89 -17.36 -3.98
C ASN A 255 -11.08 -18.77 -4.59
N PRO A 256 -10.86 -18.96 -5.91
CA PRO A 256 -10.99 -20.27 -6.55
C PRO A 256 -9.86 -21.24 -6.18
N ASN A 257 -8.80 -20.78 -5.51
CA ASN A 257 -7.65 -21.60 -5.16
C ASN A 257 -7.38 -21.56 -3.63
N PRO A 258 -7.74 -22.61 -2.87
CA PRO A 258 -7.53 -22.64 -1.42
C PRO A 258 -6.02 -22.56 -1.11
N GLY A 259 -5.55 -21.38 -0.71
CA GLY A 259 -4.14 -21.09 -0.40
C GLY A 259 -3.57 -19.80 -0.99
N ILE A 260 -4.26 -19.12 -1.92
CA ILE A 260 -3.79 -17.86 -2.52
C ILE A 260 -4.67 -16.68 -2.08
N SER A 261 -4.52 -16.21 -0.84
CA SER A 261 -5.30 -15.09 -0.32
C SER A 261 -4.88 -13.73 -0.91
N PHE A 262 -5.85 -12.81 -0.92
CA PHE A 262 -5.80 -11.42 -1.39
C PHE A 262 -4.41 -10.79 -1.50
N HIS A 263 -4.04 -10.39 -2.72
CA HIS A 263 -2.92 -9.49 -2.97
C HIS A 263 -3.44 -8.07 -2.78
N SER A 264 -3.25 -7.56 -1.57
CA SER A 264 -3.43 -6.17 -1.13
C SER A 264 -3.63 -5.16 -2.27
N ALA A 265 -4.80 -4.54 -2.35
CA ALA A 265 -5.08 -3.53 -3.35
C ALA A 265 -4.53 -2.17 -2.92
N GLN A 266 -3.80 -1.51 -3.83
CA GLN A 266 -3.43 -0.11 -3.71
C GLN A 266 -4.18 0.69 -4.79
N VAL A 267 -4.93 1.70 -4.38
CA VAL A 267 -5.50 2.72 -5.27
C VAL A 267 -4.67 3.98 -5.08
N LEU A 268 -4.14 4.49 -6.20
CA LEU A 268 -3.35 5.73 -6.28
C LEU A 268 -4.27 6.94 -6.44
#